data_AF-A0AAP8QG25-F1
#
_entry.id   AF-A0AAP8QG25-F1
#
_cell.length_a   1.000
_cell.length_b   1.000
_cell.length_c   1.000
_cell.angle_alpha   90.00
_cell.angle_beta   90.00
_cell.angle_gamma   90.00
#
_symmetry.space_group_name_H-M   'P 1'
#
loop_
_entity.id
_entity.type
_entity.pdbx_description
1 polymer ?
#
loop_
_entity_poly.entity_id
_entity_poly.type
_entity_poly.pdbx_seq_one_letter_code
_entity_poly.pdbx_strand_id
1 'polypeptide(L)'
;MNKGSPYKGQRLAIQGGYPDGIYVSKRVFETIQRKAVITNIKIIDRKIVIEYKAKKGESYGVMELYDIGPAPIKRRNQNDNDK
;
A
#
# COMPACT_ATOMS: atom_id res chain seq x y z
N MET A 1 -0.41 0.28 24.94
CA MET A 1 -0.03 0.27 23.50
C MET A 1 -1.27 -0.04 22.67
N ASN A 2 -1.81 0.95 21.95
CA ASN A 2 -2.89 0.73 20.99
C ASN A 2 -2.35 -0.14 19.85
N LYS A 3 -2.70 -1.44 19.85
CA LYS A 3 -2.42 -2.32 18.72
C LYS A 3 -3.36 -1.88 17.60
N GLY A 4 -2.90 -0.98 16.73
CA GLY A 4 -3.65 -0.56 15.56
C GLY A 4 -4.17 -1.79 14.82
N SER A 5 -5.48 -1.83 14.53
CA SER A 5 -6.07 -2.94 13.78
C SER A 5 -5.32 -3.12 12.47
N PRO A 6 -5.02 -4.37 12.06
CA PRO A 6 -4.42 -4.62 10.75
C PRO A 6 -5.32 -4.05 9.65
N TYR A 7 -4.72 -3.45 8.63
CA TYR A 7 -5.45 -2.93 7.47
C TYR A 7 -6.21 -4.06 6.77
N LYS A 8 -7.53 -3.88 6.61
CA LYS A 8 -8.43 -4.90 6.05
C LYS A 8 -8.65 -4.80 4.53
N GLY A 9 -8.18 -3.73 3.90
CA GLY A 9 -8.41 -3.51 2.46
C GLY A 9 -7.44 -4.28 1.55
N GLN A 10 -7.67 -4.16 0.24
CA GLN A 10 -6.78 -4.71 -0.77
C GLN A 10 -5.41 -4.04 -0.70
N ARG A 11 -4.37 -4.86 -0.86
CA ARG A 11 -2.96 -4.47 -0.89
C ARG A 11 -2.46 -4.52 -2.33
N LEU A 12 -1.57 -3.61 -2.67
CA LEU A 12 -0.81 -3.62 -3.92
C LEU A 12 0.64 -3.92 -3.58
N ALA A 13 1.21 -4.94 -4.21
CA ALA A 13 2.63 -5.24 -4.11
C ALA A 13 3.40 -4.37 -5.12
N ILE A 14 4.34 -3.58 -4.64
CA ILE A 14 5.28 -2.84 -5.48
C ILE A 14 6.61 -3.59 -5.45
N GLN A 15 7.05 -4.07 -6.62
CA GLN A 15 8.33 -4.77 -6.77
C GLN A 15 9.51 -3.78 -6.68
N GLY A 16 10.65 -4.24 -6.17
CA GLY A 16 11.89 -3.44 -6.10
C GLY A 16 12.10 -2.66 -4.79
N GLY A 17 11.53 -3.13 -3.68
CA GLY A 17 11.59 -2.49 -2.36
C GLY A 17 11.83 -3.46 -1.21
N TYR A 18 11.85 -2.99 0.04
CA TYR A 18 12.36 -3.79 1.15
C TYR A 18 11.31 -4.69 1.83
N PRO A 19 11.61 -5.98 2.10
CA PRO A 19 12.82 -6.74 1.71
C PRO A 19 12.76 -7.39 0.31
N ASP A 20 11.56 -7.64 -0.23
CA ASP A 20 11.35 -8.28 -1.55
C ASP A 20 10.18 -7.62 -2.30
N GLY A 21 9.91 -6.37 -1.95
CA GLY A 21 8.73 -5.61 -2.30
C GLY A 21 8.04 -5.05 -1.07
N ILE A 22 7.23 -4.02 -1.29
CA ILE A 22 6.43 -3.36 -0.27
C ILE A 22 4.95 -3.46 -0.61
N TYR A 23 4.14 -3.65 0.42
CA TYR A 23 2.70 -3.74 0.26
C TYR A 23 2.08 -2.42 0.69
N VAL A 24 1.34 -1.76 -0.19
CA VAL A 24 0.66 -0.49 0.11
C VAL A 24 -0.85 -0.61 -0.07
N SER A 25 -1.62 0.35 0.43
CA SER A 25 -3.06 0.40 0.18
C SER A 25 -3.34 0.60 -1.31
N LYS A 26 -3.91 -0.42 -1.96
CA LYS A 26 -4.29 -0.34 -3.39
C LYS A 26 -5.25 0.83 -3.65
N ARG A 27 -6.22 1.04 -2.76
CA ARG A 27 -7.19 2.14 -2.86
C ARG A 27 -6.51 3.50 -2.90
N VAL A 28 -5.52 3.72 -2.03
CA VAL A 28 -4.81 5.01 -1.97
C VAL A 28 -3.99 5.22 -3.24
N PHE A 29 -3.23 4.19 -3.65
CA PHE A 29 -2.41 4.23 -4.86
C PHE A 29 -3.24 4.51 -6.14
N GLU A 30 -4.33 3.79 -6.33
CA GLU A 30 -5.21 4.02 -7.49
C GLU A 30 -5.91 5.38 -7.42
N THR A 31 -6.23 5.87 -6.22
CA THR A 31 -6.86 7.18 -6.07
C THR A 31 -5.93 8.29 -6.52
N ILE A 32 -4.63 8.20 -6.19
CA ILE A 32 -3.67 9.22 -6.65
C ILE A 32 -3.48 9.15 -8.17
N GLN A 33 -3.38 7.96 -8.76
CA GLN A 33 -3.32 7.79 -10.23
C GLN A 33 -4.54 8.38 -10.96
N ARG A 34 -5.73 8.27 -10.36
CA ARG A 34 -6.95 8.87 -10.93
C ARG A 34 -6.91 10.40 -10.85
N LYS A 35 -6.55 10.96 -9.69
CA LYS A 35 -6.67 12.40 -9.41
C LYS A 35 -5.48 13.24 -9.87
N ALA A 36 -4.32 12.63 -10.06
CA ALA A 36 -3.07 13.33 -10.36
C ALA A 36 -2.28 12.62 -11.47
N VAL A 37 -1.36 13.35 -12.09
CA VAL A 37 -0.29 12.81 -12.92
C VAL A 37 0.89 12.53 -12.00
N ILE A 38 1.29 11.27 -11.91
CA ILE A 38 2.49 10.88 -11.15
C ILE A 38 3.71 11.30 -11.96
N THR A 39 4.57 12.13 -11.37
CA THR A 39 5.79 12.64 -12.00
C THR A 39 7.02 11.83 -11.59
N ASN A 40 7.00 11.22 -10.40
CA ASN A 40 8.09 10.40 -9.90
C ASN A 40 7.57 9.36 -8.91
N ILE A 41 8.19 8.18 -8.91
CA ILE A 41 7.99 7.17 -7.87
C ILE A 41 9.37 6.69 -7.42
N LYS A 42 9.63 6.78 -6.12
CA LYS A 42 10.85 6.26 -5.50
C LYS A 42 10.48 5.34 -4.36
N ILE A 43 11.26 4.28 -4.19
CA ILE A 43 11.17 3.41 -3.02
C ILE A 43 12.30 3.82 -2.08
N ILE A 44 11.97 4.12 -0.83
CA ILE A 44 12.92 4.49 0.21
C ILE A 44 12.60 3.64 1.43
N ASP A 45 13.51 2.73 1.77
CA ASP A 45 13.35 1.76 2.86
C ASP A 45 12.00 1.03 2.80
N ARG A 46 11.11 1.32 3.77
CA ARG A 46 9.79 0.70 3.95
C ARG A 46 8.64 1.59 3.46
N LYS A 47 8.89 2.48 2.49
CA LYS A 47 7.85 3.33 1.88
C LYS A 47 8.06 3.57 0.40
N ILE A 48 6.96 3.89 -0.30
CA ILE A 48 7.02 4.61 -1.59
C ILE A 48 6.83 6.09 -1.35
N VAL A 49 7.58 6.88 -2.10
CA VAL A 49 7.41 8.32 -2.24
C VAL A 49 6.92 8.58 -3.66
N ILE A 50 5.72 9.17 -3.76
CA ILE A 50 5.06 9.53 -5.01
C ILE A 50 5.06 11.05 -5.12
N GLU A 51 5.79 11.57 -6.09
CA GLU A 51 5.68 12.97 -6.51
C GLU A 51 4.58 13.06 -7.58
N TYR A 52 3.68 14.04 -7.47
CA TYR A 52 2.55 14.16 -8.38
C TYR A 52 2.14 15.61 -8.64
N LYS A 53 1.53 15.84 -9.80
CA LYS A 53 0.82 17.07 -10.17
C LYS A 53 -0.67 16.82 -10.22
N ALA A 54 -1.49 17.63 -9.56
CA ALA A 54 -2.94 17.49 -9.64
C ALA A 54 -3.43 17.69 -11.08
N LYS A 55 -4.39 16.87 -11.54
CA LYS A 55 -5.01 17.07 -12.87
C LYS A 55 -5.92 18.29 -12.92
N LYS A 56 -6.42 18.71 -11.76
CA LYS A 56 -7.24 19.92 -11.59
C LYS A 56 -6.44 20.92 -10.75
N GLY A 57 -6.10 22.06 -11.34
CA GLY A 57 -5.25 23.09 -10.75
C GLY A 57 -3.76 22.90 -11.04
N GLU A 58 -2.92 23.76 -10.45
CA GLU A 58 -1.46 23.78 -10.66
C GLU A 58 -0.67 23.24 -9.47
N SER A 59 -1.33 22.55 -8.55
CA SER A 59 -0.68 22.06 -7.34
C SER A 59 0.21 20.84 -7.59
N TYR A 60 1.36 20.86 -6.93
CA TYR A 60 2.31 19.76 -6.84
C TYR A 60 2.30 19.21 -5.42
N GLY A 61 2.48 17.91 -5.27
CA GLY A 61 2.48 17.26 -3.97
C GLY A 61 3.40 16.05 -3.92
N VAL A 62 3.72 15.66 -2.70
CA VAL A 62 4.47 14.45 -2.37
C VAL A 62 3.61 13.62 -1.43
N MET A 63 3.46 12.34 -1.74
CA MET A 63 2.72 11.37 -0.92
C MET A 63 3.64 10.22 -0.53
N GLU A 64 3.66 9.89 0.76
CA GLU A 64 4.38 8.74 1.28
C GLU A 64 3.39 7.63 1.62
N LEU A 65 3.55 6.45 1.03
CA LEU A 65 2.82 5.25 1.45
C LEU A 65 3.77 4.27 2.10
N TYR A 66 3.53 3.99 3.38
CA TYR A 66 4.30 3.06 4.18
C TYR A 66 3.87 1.61 3.91
N ASP A 67 4.83 0.70 4.02
CA ASP A 67 4.62 -0.74 3.94
C ASP A 67 3.65 -1.22 5.04
N ILE A 68 2.54 -1.81 4.61
CA ILE A 68 1.51 -2.41 5.47
C ILE A 68 1.62 -3.94 5.52
N GLY A 69 2.69 -4.50 4.95
CA GLY A 69 2.99 -5.93 4.93
C GLY A 69 2.01 -6.75 4.07
N PRO A 70 2.33 -8.04 3.86
CA PRO A 70 1.47 -8.94 3.09
C PRO A 70 0.10 -9.12 3.76
N ALA A 71 -0.85 -9.66 3.01
CA ALA A 71 -2.14 -10.02 3.58
C ALA A 71 -1.93 -11.07 4.70
N PRO A 72 -2.64 -10.95 5.85
CA PRO A 72 -2.58 -11.99 6.87
C PRO A 72 -3.02 -13.33 6.28
N ILE A 73 -2.19 -14.37 6.43
CA ILE A 73 -2.57 -15.74 6.09
C ILE A 73 -3.72 -16.11 7.03
N LYS A 74 -4.93 -16.27 6.49
CA LYS A 74 -6.04 -16.84 7.26
C LYS A 74 -5.63 -18.28 7.58
N ARG A 75 -5.27 -18.56 8.84
CA ARG A 75 -5.16 -19.95 9.31
C ARG A 75 -6.54 -20.57 9.12
N ARG A 76 -6.64 -21.48 8.15
CA ARG A 76 -7.84 -22.29 7.94
C ARG A 76 -7.90 -23.18 9.19
N ASN A 77 -8.90 -22.99 10.04
CA ASN A 77 -9.15 -23.92 11.14
C ASN A 77 -9.40 -25.29 10.50
N GLN A 78 -8.43 -26.20 10.60
CA GLN A 78 -8.66 -27.63 10.45
C GLN A 78 -9.48 -28.07 11.65
N ASN A 79 -10.79 -27.92 11.58
CA ASN A 79 -11.74 -28.68 12.40
C ASN A 79 -12.75 -29.29 11.42
N ASP A 80 -12.26 -30.13 10.51
CA ASP A 80 -13.09 -31.11 9.82
C ASP A 80 -12.73 -32.47 10.41
N ASN A 81 -13.76 -33.17 10.88
CA ASN A 81 -13.84 -34.58 11.27
C ASN A 81 -13.24 -35.00 12.62
N ASP A 82 -14.06 -34.89 13.66
CA ASP A 82 -14.25 -35.97 14.64
C ASP A 82 -15.66 -35.82 15.26
N LYS A 83 -16.65 -36.46 14.62
CA LYS A 83 -17.87 -36.96 15.27
C LYS A 83 -18.64 -37.89 14.34
#